data_AF-A0A1V2USM1-F1
#
_entry.id   AF-A0A1V2USM1-F1
#
_cell.length_a   1.000
_cell.length_b   1.000
_cell.length_c   1.000
_cell.angle_alpha   90.00
_cell.angle_beta   90.00
_cell.angle_gamma   90.00
#
_symmetry.space_group_name_H-M   'P 1'
#
loop_
_entity.id
_entity.type
_entity.pdbx_description
1 polymer ?
#
loop_
_entity_poly.entity_id
_entity_poly.type
_entity_poly.pdbx_seq_one_letter_code
_entity_poly.pdbx_strand_id
1 'polypeptide(L)'
;MTQEKAKKRGRPAQLLQMAELHAFVEFLLEKDPRSELQNQVIDALQAQDFNFDMLSEAQQILVKEALKPYREHLKLQLLFDELVRSPRKTEYEEKFLDLYQRYQKDDLDLAELNILKTMCTRYLNFKAQRLEYSDLELYLSQLKKKENNKKRSAENHRKFELGGAVLAAFKELGIDISESTPEQIKNRIKNTKKFHDNVVKSKVYQEVIKYKNDYFERNQLFIQVLEGLHTWKKGEELLSVIEIKKALEKGKE
;
A
#
# COMPACT_ATOMS: atom_id res chain seq x y z
N MET A 1 -43.51 13.26 -58.60
CA MET A 1 -42.86 12.11 -57.94
C MET A 1 -41.57 12.59 -57.32
N THR A 2 -41.60 12.90 -56.03
CA THR A 2 -40.48 13.46 -55.27
C THR A 2 -39.60 12.31 -54.81
N GLN A 3 -38.35 12.29 -55.26
CA GLN A 3 -37.34 11.29 -54.91
C GLN A 3 -37.00 11.37 -53.41
N GLU A 4 -37.14 10.25 -52.70
CA GLU A 4 -36.61 10.09 -51.34
C GLU A 4 -35.09 10.19 -51.36
N LYS A 5 -34.55 11.17 -50.62
CA LYS A 5 -33.11 11.27 -50.34
C LYS A 5 -32.72 10.23 -49.30
N ALA A 6 -31.66 9.49 -49.60
CA ALA A 6 -31.01 8.52 -48.73
C ALA A 6 -30.72 9.07 -47.32
N LYS A 7 -31.17 8.34 -46.29
CA LYS A 7 -30.87 8.61 -44.87
C LYS A 7 -29.35 8.63 -44.66
N LYS A 8 -28.83 9.79 -44.24
CA LYS A 8 -27.43 10.03 -43.90
C LYS A 8 -26.94 9.10 -42.78
N ARG A 9 -25.73 8.57 -42.95
CA ARG A 9 -24.88 7.98 -41.90
C ARG A 9 -24.67 8.99 -40.76
N GLY A 10 -24.79 8.49 -39.53
CA GLY A 10 -24.52 9.22 -38.28
C GLY A 10 -25.72 9.18 -37.35
N ARG A 11 -25.93 8.07 -36.63
CA ARG A 11 -26.85 8.05 -35.48
C ARG A 11 -26.37 9.15 -34.51
N PRO A 12 -27.16 10.19 -34.19
CA PRO A 12 -26.88 11.04 -33.04
C PRO A 12 -26.87 10.14 -31.79
N ALA A 13 -26.01 10.47 -30.82
CA ALA A 13 -25.92 9.77 -29.55
C ALA A 13 -27.31 9.40 -29.02
N GLN A 14 -27.50 8.10 -28.72
CA GLN A 14 -28.78 7.49 -28.30
C GLN A 14 -29.60 8.41 -27.40
N LEU A 15 -30.88 8.58 -27.77
CA LEU A 15 -31.94 9.10 -26.92
C LEU A 15 -31.80 8.44 -25.54
N LEU A 16 -31.53 9.24 -24.51
CA LEU A 16 -31.56 8.75 -23.14
C LEU A 16 -32.99 8.33 -22.85
N GLN A 17 -33.22 7.04 -22.67
CA GLN A 17 -34.55 6.54 -22.38
C GLN A 17 -34.98 7.02 -21.00
N MET A 18 -36.28 7.19 -20.78
CA MET A 18 -36.84 7.62 -19.49
C MET A 18 -36.27 6.81 -18.31
N ALA A 19 -36.23 5.48 -18.47
CA ALA A 19 -35.68 4.57 -17.47
C ALA A 19 -34.19 4.80 -17.19
N GLU A 20 -33.39 5.15 -18.21
CA GLU A 20 -31.96 5.45 -18.04
C GLU A 20 -31.75 6.76 -17.26
N LEU A 21 -32.65 7.74 -17.45
CA LEU A 21 -32.60 9.02 -16.73
C LEU A 21 -33.05 8.88 -15.28
N HIS A 22 -34.05 8.04 -15.01
CA HIS A 22 -34.42 7.68 -13.63
C HIS A 22 -33.24 7.02 -12.89
N ALA A 23 -32.66 5.98 -13.47
CA ALA A 23 -31.50 5.29 -12.87
C ALA A 23 -30.28 6.21 -12.72
N PHE A 24 -30.10 7.16 -13.66
CA PHE A 24 -29.06 8.19 -13.53
C PHE A 24 -29.30 9.12 -12.33
N VAL A 25 -30.53 9.58 -12.11
CA VAL A 25 -30.86 10.42 -10.95
C VAL A 25 -30.71 9.63 -9.65
N GLU A 26 -31.12 8.37 -9.59
CA GLU A 26 -30.88 7.50 -8.43
C GLU A 26 -29.38 7.39 -8.10
N PHE A 27 -28.55 7.13 -9.11
CA PHE A 27 -27.09 7.10 -8.95
C PHE A 27 -26.52 8.44 -8.45
N LEU A 28 -27.08 9.57 -8.86
CA LEU A 28 -26.66 10.87 -8.34
C LEU A 28 -27.11 11.07 -6.89
N LEU A 29 -28.31 10.59 -6.53
CA LEU A 29 -28.87 10.71 -5.18
C LEU A 29 -28.10 9.88 -4.14
N GLU A 30 -27.54 8.74 -4.54
CA GLU A 30 -26.68 7.89 -3.70
C GLU A 30 -25.36 8.55 -3.28
N LYS A 31 -24.93 9.60 -3.97
CA LYS A 31 -23.71 10.33 -3.63
C LYS A 31 -23.98 11.40 -2.58
N ASP A 32 -23.17 11.40 -1.52
CA ASP A 32 -23.17 12.44 -0.50
C ASP A 32 -21.71 12.80 -0.13
N PRO A 33 -21.27 14.07 -0.27
CA PRO A 33 -21.99 15.25 -0.76
C PRO A 33 -22.10 15.33 -2.29
N ARG A 34 -23.20 15.92 -2.78
CA ARG A 34 -23.42 16.21 -4.21
C ARG A 34 -22.84 17.56 -4.62
N SER A 35 -22.39 17.65 -5.87
CA SER A 35 -21.99 18.94 -6.45
C SER A 35 -23.19 19.79 -6.87
N GLU A 36 -22.97 21.09 -7.01
CA GLU A 36 -23.99 22.02 -7.51
C GLU A 36 -24.53 21.60 -8.88
N LEU A 37 -23.65 21.18 -9.79
CA LEU A 37 -24.01 20.64 -11.10
C LEU A 37 -24.94 19.42 -10.99
N GLN A 38 -24.65 18.50 -10.05
CA GLN A 38 -25.49 17.32 -9.85
C GLN A 38 -26.88 17.70 -9.35
N ASN A 39 -26.98 18.62 -8.40
CA ASN A 39 -28.27 19.11 -7.90
C ASN A 39 -29.07 19.80 -9.02
N GLN A 40 -28.44 20.69 -9.80
CA GLN A 40 -29.08 21.36 -10.94
C GLN A 40 -29.60 20.37 -11.99
N VAL A 41 -28.86 19.29 -12.25
CA VAL A 41 -29.26 18.24 -13.20
C VAL A 41 -30.45 17.41 -12.68
N ILE A 42 -30.47 17.09 -11.38
CA ILE A 42 -31.60 16.39 -10.74
C ILE A 42 -32.87 17.25 -10.85
N ASP A 43 -32.79 18.51 -10.43
CA ASP A 43 -33.94 19.43 -10.45
C ASP A 43 -34.49 19.62 -11.87
N ALA A 44 -33.60 19.78 -12.86
CA ALA A 44 -33.99 19.96 -14.25
C ALA A 44 -34.71 18.72 -14.81
N LEU A 45 -34.21 17.51 -14.52
CA LEU A 45 -34.82 16.25 -14.98
C LEU A 45 -36.16 15.99 -14.29
N GLN A 46 -36.27 16.23 -12.99
CA GLN A 46 -37.52 16.04 -12.24
C GLN A 46 -38.60 17.04 -12.68
N ALA A 47 -38.25 18.30 -12.93
CA ALA A 47 -39.19 19.33 -13.36
C ALA A 47 -39.84 19.05 -14.72
N GLN A 48 -39.18 18.27 -15.59
CA GLN A 48 -39.69 17.90 -16.91
C GLN A 48 -40.14 16.43 -16.98
N ASP A 49 -40.40 15.79 -15.83
CA ASP A 49 -40.81 14.38 -15.74
C ASP A 49 -39.89 13.46 -16.57
N PHE A 50 -38.57 13.70 -16.44
CA PHE A 50 -37.49 12.97 -17.10
C PHE A 50 -37.53 13.03 -18.64
N ASN A 51 -38.33 13.91 -19.24
CA ASN A 51 -38.36 14.12 -20.68
C ASN A 51 -37.19 15.00 -21.15
N PHE A 52 -36.13 14.35 -21.63
CA PHE A 52 -34.90 15.04 -22.07
C PHE A 52 -35.14 16.07 -23.20
N ASP A 53 -36.08 15.81 -24.11
CA ASP A 53 -36.34 16.69 -25.25
C ASP A 53 -37.05 18.00 -24.85
N MET A 54 -37.70 18.02 -23.67
CA MET A 54 -38.37 19.20 -23.11
C MET A 54 -37.41 20.12 -22.34
N LEU A 55 -36.17 19.70 -22.13
CA LEU A 55 -35.14 20.53 -21.51
C LEU A 55 -34.64 21.59 -22.48
N SER A 56 -34.29 22.76 -21.94
CA SER A 56 -33.58 23.79 -22.72
C SER A 56 -32.21 23.27 -23.19
N GLU A 57 -31.66 23.83 -24.28
CA GLU A 57 -30.36 23.41 -24.81
C GLU A 57 -29.24 23.49 -23.76
N ALA A 58 -29.26 24.52 -22.91
CA ALA A 58 -28.31 24.67 -21.81
C ALA A 58 -28.42 23.51 -20.80
N GLN A 59 -29.65 23.17 -20.38
CA GLN A 59 -29.89 22.03 -19.48
C GLN A 59 -29.50 20.70 -20.12
N GLN A 60 -29.77 20.50 -21.41
CA GLN A 60 -29.35 19.30 -22.13
C GLN A 60 -27.83 19.13 -22.14
N ILE A 61 -27.06 20.23 -22.24
CA ILE A 61 -25.59 20.21 -22.17
C ILE A 61 -25.14 19.78 -20.77
N LEU A 62 -25.69 20.39 -19.71
CA LEU A 62 -25.37 20.06 -18.32
C LEU A 62 -25.67 18.59 -17.98
N VAL A 63 -26.83 18.09 -18.41
CA VAL A 63 -27.20 16.67 -18.24
C VAL A 63 -26.21 15.77 -18.97
N LYS A 64 -25.83 16.08 -20.22
CA LYS A 64 -24.83 15.30 -20.99
C LYS A 64 -23.46 15.29 -20.32
N GLU A 65 -23.06 16.38 -19.67
CA GLU A 65 -21.81 16.46 -18.93
C GLU A 65 -21.85 15.61 -17.66
N ALA A 66 -22.89 15.76 -16.84
CA ALA A 66 -23.09 15.01 -15.61
C ALA A 66 -23.33 13.51 -15.85
N LEU A 67 -23.78 13.12 -17.05
CA LEU A 67 -23.97 11.72 -17.46
C LEU A 67 -22.65 10.97 -17.72
N LYS A 68 -21.53 11.65 -17.98
CA LYS A 68 -20.28 10.97 -18.34
C LYS A 68 -19.83 9.97 -17.26
N PRO A 69 -19.75 10.34 -15.96
CA PRO A 69 -19.35 9.42 -14.91
C PRO A 69 -20.35 8.28 -14.71
N TYR A 70 -21.65 8.55 -14.88
CA TYR A 70 -22.68 7.52 -14.79
C TYR A 70 -22.56 6.48 -15.91
N ARG A 71 -22.34 6.92 -17.16
CA ARG A 71 -22.11 6.00 -18.28
C ARG A 71 -20.87 5.14 -18.09
N GLU A 72 -19.83 5.67 -17.46
CA GLU A 72 -18.66 4.87 -17.08
C GLU A 72 -19.01 3.84 -16.00
N HIS A 73 -19.69 4.26 -14.94
CA HIS A 73 -20.16 3.37 -13.86
C HIS A 73 -21.04 2.24 -14.41
N LEU A 74 -22.02 2.57 -15.26
CA LEU A 74 -22.94 1.62 -15.87
C LEU A 74 -22.19 0.56 -16.71
N LYS A 75 -21.16 0.95 -17.47
CA LYS A 75 -20.34 -0.01 -18.22
C LYS A 75 -19.61 -0.99 -17.29
N LEU A 76 -19.08 -0.50 -16.17
CA LEU A 76 -18.42 -1.35 -15.18
C LEU A 76 -19.42 -2.32 -14.54
N GLN A 77 -20.58 -1.81 -14.15
CA GLN A 77 -21.66 -2.60 -13.53
C GLN A 77 -22.19 -3.69 -14.46
N LEU A 78 -22.52 -3.34 -15.71
CA LEU A 78 -23.01 -4.31 -16.70
C LEU A 78 -21.98 -5.42 -16.95
N LEU A 79 -20.69 -5.07 -17.03
CA LEU A 79 -19.64 -6.06 -17.18
C LEU A 79 -19.51 -6.94 -15.93
N PHE A 80 -19.59 -6.36 -14.74
CA PHE A 80 -19.58 -7.12 -13.49
C PHE A 80 -20.75 -8.11 -13.42
N ASP A 81 -21.98 -7.65 -13.66
CA ASP A 81 -23.19 -8.48 -13.63
C ASP A 81 -23.11 -9.65 -14.62
N GLU A 82 -22.52 -9.41 -15.78
CA GLU A 82 -22.25 -10.45 -16.77
C GLU A 82 -21.22 -11.47 -16.25
N LEU A 83 -20.06 -11.00 -15.79
CA LEU A 83 -18.95 -11.86 -15.40
C LEU A 83 -19.25 -12.67 -14.15
N VAL A 84 -20.00 -12.12 -13.18
CA VAL A 84 -20.42 -12.84 -11.98
C VAL A 84 -21.22 -14.10 -12.35
N ARG A 85 -22.13 -13.97 -13.33
CA ARG A 85 -22.98 -15.06 -13.84
C ARG A 85 -22.21 -16.08 -14.69
N SER A 86 -21.00 -15.74 -15.15
CA SER A 86 -20.18 -16.67 -15.93
C SER A 86 -19.66 -17.84 -15.06
N PRO A 87 -19.86 -19.11 -15.47
CA PRO A 87 -19.46 -20.27 -14.67
C PRO A 87 -17.95 -20.53 -14.67
N ARG A 88 -17.22 -20.02 -15.67
CA ARG A 88 -15.76 -20.10 -15.75
C ARG A 88 -15.21 -18.70 -15.97
N LYS A 89 -14.23 -18.34 -15.16
CA LYS A 89 -13.60 -17.02 -15.18
C LYS A 89 -12.11 -17.19 -15.49
N THR A 90 -11.61 -16.33 -16.33
CA THR A 90 -10.18 -16.17 -16.62
C THR A 90 -9.53 -15.32 -15.52
N GLU A 91 -8.21 -15.36 -15.41
CA GLU A 91 -7.49 -14.54 -14.44
C GLU A 91 -7.78 -13.03 -14.64
N TYR A 92 -8.01 -12.61 -15.88
CA TYR A 92 -8.38 -11.24 -16.20
C TYR A 92 -9.74 -10.84 -15.62
N GLU A 93 -10.72 -11.72 -15.78
CA GLU A 93 -12.08 -11.51 -15.29
C GLU A 93 -12.11 -11.55 -13.76
N GLU A 94 -11.40 -12.49 -13.14
CA GLU A 94 -11.27 -12.54 -11.67
C GLU A 94 -10.65 -11.25 -11.11
N LYS A 95 -9.57 -10.76 -11.74
CA LYS A 95 -8.93 -9.51 -11.31
C LYS A 95 -9.84 -8.30 -11.51
N PHE A 96 -10.64 -8.26 -12.58
CA PHE A 96 -11.65 -7.22 -12.78
C PHE A 96 -12.72 -7.25 -11.69
N LEU A 97 -13.25 -8.44 -11.36
CA LEU A 97 -14.27 -8.62 -10.33
C LEU A 97 -13.76 -8.19 -8.95
N ASP A 98 -12.55 -8.56 -8.57
CA ASP A 98 -11.87 -8.13 -7.34
C ASP A 98 -11.80 -6.59 -7.24
N LEU A 99 -11.29 -5.95 -8.30
CA LEU A 99 -11.21 -4.48 -8.35
C LEU A 99 -12.58 -3.83 -8.30
N TYR A 100 -13.59 -4.38 -8.99
CA TYR A 100 -14.94 -3.82 -8.97
C TYR A 100 -15.61 -3.96 -7.59
N GLN A 101 -15.42 -5.06 -6.88
CA GLN A 101 -15.94 -5.22 -5.51
C GLN A 101 -15.32 -4.21 -4.54
N ARG A 102 -14.03 -3.88 -4.71
CA ARG A 102 -13.37 -2.82 -3.93
C ARG A 102 -13.87 -1.43 -4.34
N TYR A 103 -14.14 -1.22 -5.63
CA TYR A 103 -14.76 0.01 -6.14
C TYR A 103 -16.13 0.26 -5.51
N GLN A 104 -16.96 -0.77 -5.34
CA GLN A 104 -18.27 -0.65 -4.68
C GLN A 104 -18.18 -0.26 -3.19
N LYS A 105 -17.01 -0.45 -2.56
CA LYS A 105 -16.74 -0.12 -1.16
C LYS A 105 -15.96 1.19 -0.99
N ASP A 106 -15.77 1.95 -2.07
CA ASP A 106 -14.91 3.14 -2.12
C ASP A 106 -13.48 2.89 -1.62
N ASP A 107 -12.97 1.67 -1.82
CA ASP A 107 -11.65 1.20 -1.34
C ASP A 107 -10.57 1.17 -2.46
N LEU A 108 -10.80 1.88 -3.56
CA LEU A 108 -9.82 2.01 -4.64
C LEU A 108 -9.14 3.37 -4.61
N ASP A 109 -7.81 3.36 -4.73
CA ASP A 109 -7.08 4.59 -5.05
C ASP A 109 -7.28 5.00 -6.52
N LEU A 110 -6.83 6.22 -6.88
CA LEU A 110 -6.98 6.74 -8.24
C LEU A 110 -6.27 5.86 -9.29
N ALA A 111 -5.15 5.23 -8.95
CA ALA A 111 -4.42 4.36 -9.87
C ALA A 111 -5.17 3.05 -10.10
N GLU A 112 -5.71 2.45 -9.03
CA GLU A 112 -6.51 1.23 -9.09
C GLU A 112 -7.84 1.46 -9.82
N LEU A 113 -8.49 2.61 -9.61
CA LEU A 113 -9.67 3.01 -10.38
C LEU A 113 -9.36 3.12 -11.88
N ASN A 114 -8.21 3.70 -12.24
CA ASN A 114 -7.78 3.77 -13.64
C ASN A 114 -7.47 2.40 -14.23
N ILE A 115 -6.91 1.48 -13.44
CA ILE A 115 -6.72 0.07 -13.84
C ILE A 115 -8.08 -0.57 -14.11
N LEU A 116 -9.04 -0.46 -13.19
CA LEU A 116 -10.40 -0.98 -13.34
C LEU A 116 -11.07 -0.48 -14.63
N LYS A 117 -11.04 0.85 -14.88
CA LYS A 117 -11.58 1.47 -16.09
C LYS A 117 -10.90 0.96 -17.37
N THR A 118 -9.57 0.84 -17.34
CA THR A 118 -8.80 0.32 -18.47
C THR A 118 -9.13 -1.15 -18.72
N MET A 119 -9.29 -1.94 -17.66
CA MET A 119 -9.63 -3.35 -17.76
C MET A 119 -10.99 -3.55 -18.41
N CYS A 120 -12.01 -2.81 -17.96
CA CYS A 120 -13.33 -2.84 -18.58
C CYS A 120 -13.26 -2.49 -20.07
N THR A 121 -12.57 -1.39 -20.41
CA THR A 121 -12.47 -0.94 -21.81
C THR A 121 -11.81 -1.99 -22.70
N ARG A 122 -10.71 -2.59 -22.23
CA ARG A 122 -10.02 -3.66 -22.97
C ARG A 122 -10.89 -4.90 -23.12
N TYR A 123 -11.58 -5.32 -22.06
CA TYR A 123 -12.48 -6.47 -22.13
C TYR A 123 -13.63 -6.24 -23.12
N LEU A 124 -14.26 -5.06 -23.09
CA LEU A 124 -15.31 -4.71 -24.06
C LEU A 124 -14.79 -4.71 -25.51
N ASN A 125 -13.57 -4.24 -25.74
CA ASN A 125 -12.94 -4.31 -27.06
C ASN A 125 -12.63 -5.76 -27.48
N PHE A 126 -12.23 -6.63 -26.55
CA PHE A 126 -12.08 -8.06 -26.79
C PHE A 126 -13.41 -8.71 -27.20
N LYS A 127 -14.50 -8.45 -26.48
CA LYS A 127 -15.84 -8.95 -26.85
C LYS A 127 -16.30 -8.44 -28.23
N ALA A 128 -15.93 -7.22 -28.58
CA ALA A 128 -16.20 -6.63 -29.89
C ALA A 128 -15.23 -7.14 -30.99
N GLN A 129 -14.40 -8.14 -30.70
CA GLN A 129 -13.42 -8.73 -31.62
C GLN A 129 -12.38 -7.72 -32.14
N ARG A 130 -12.12 -6.65 -31.37
CA ARG A 130 -11.10 -5.61 -31.67
C ARG A 130 -9.78 -5.85 -30.96
N LEU A 131 -9.75 -6.79 -30.03
CA LEU A 131 -8.56 -7.26 -29.31
C LEU A 131 -8.60 -8.78 -29.23
N GLU A 132 -7.43 -9.39 -29.11
CA GLU A 132 -7.29 -10.81 -28.85
C GLU A 132 -7.21 -11.08 -27.34
N TYR A 133 -7.43 -12.33 -26.95
CA TYR A 133 -7.28 -12.73 -25.55
C TYR A 133 -5.83 -12.56 -25.04
N SER A 134 -4.84 -12.78 -25.91
CA SER A 134 -3.42 -12.55 -25.66
C SER A 134 -3.10 -11.10 -25.23
N ASP A 135 -3.85 -10.11 -25.75
CA ASP A 135 -3.72 -8.71 -25.35
C ASP A 135 -4.16 -8.47 -23.91
N LEU A 136 -5.19 -9.20 -23.45
CA LEU A 136 -5.68 -9.12 -22.08
C LEU A 136 -4.65 -9.72 -21.12
N GLU A 137 -4.11 -10.89 -21.46
CA GLU A 137 -3.05 -11.56 -20.68
C GLU A 137 -1.78 -10.71 -20.60
N LEU A 138 -1.36 -10.09 -21.71
CA LEU A 138 -0.20 -9.21 -21.75
C LEU A 138 -0.38 -8.02 -20.80
N TYR A 139 -1.56 -7.39 -20.80
CA TYR A 139 -1.85 -6.29 -19.89
C TYR A 139 -1.77 -6.72 -18.42
N LEU A 140 -2.35 -7.88 -18.08
CA LEU A 140 -2.31 -8.44 -16.74
C LEU A 140 -0.85 -8.71 -16.28
N SER A 141 -0.02 -9.27 -17.17
CA SER A 141 1.41 -9.49 -16.93
C SER A 141 2.16 -8.19 -16.66
N GLN A 142 1.86 -7.13 -17.43
CA GLN A 142 2.46 -5.81 -17.22
C GLN A 142 2.09 -5.19 -15.86
N LEU A 143 0.85 -5.35 -15.41
CA LEU A 143 0.41 -4.89 -14.08
C LEU A 143 1.21 -5.60 -12.97
N LYS A 144 1.28 -6.93 -13.02
CA LYS A 144 2.05 -7.74 -12.06
C LYS A 144 3.52 -7.34 -12.01
N LYS A 145 4.14 -7.08 -13.18
CA LYS A 145 5.54 -6.61 -13.27
C LYS A 145 5.71 -5.25 -12.59
N LYS A 146 4.80 -4.29 -12.81
CA LYS A 146 4.85 -2.97 -12.18
C LYS A 146 4.74 -3.06 -10.66
N GLU A 147 3.81 -3.85 -10.15
CA GLU A 147 3.63 -4.06 -8.71
C GLU A 147 4.88 -4.67 -8.07
N ASN A 148 5.46 -5.69 -8.69
CA ASN A 148 6.69 -6.33 -8.21
C ASN A 148 7.88 -5.38 -8.22
N ASN A 149 8.01 -4.53 -9.24
CA ASN A 149 9.06 -3.52 -9.30
C ASN A 149 8.91 -2.46 -8.21
N LYS A 150 7.67 -2.02 -7.91
CA LYS A 150 7.39 -1.08 -6.81
C LYS A 150 7.78 -1.68 -5.46
N LYS A 151 7.44 -2.95 -5.21
CA LYS A 151 7.85 -3.68 -3.99
C LYS A 151 9.36 -3.78 -3.86
N ARG A 152 10.07 -4.19 -4.93
CA ARG A 152 11.55 -4.26 -4.96
C ARG A 152 12.20 -2.90 -4.73
N SER A 153 11.65 -1.83 -5.31
CA SER A 153 12.17 -0.47 -5.11
C SER A 153 12.01 -0.01 -3.67
N ALA A 154 10.85 -0.24 -3.04
CA ALA A 154 10.62 0.09 -1.64
C ALA A 154 11.53 -0.71 -0.70
N GLU A 155 11.69 -2.02 -0.95
CA GLU A 155 12.60 -2.87 -0.19
C GLU A 155 14.06 -2.40 -0.31
N ASN A 156 14.50 -2.07 -1.52
CA ASN A 156 15.85 -1.56 -1.75
C ASN A 156 16.06 -0.21 -1.05
N HIS A 157 15.10 0.71 -1.15
CA HIS A 157 15.16 1.98 -0.45
C HIS A 157 15.32 1.79 1.05
N ARG A 158 14.51 0.89 1.65
CA ARG A 158 14.62 0.57 3.08
C ARG A 158 15.97 -0.04 3.45
N LYS A 159 16.55 -0.90 2.62
CA LYS A 159 17.91 -1.43 2.83
C LYS A 159 18.96 -0.32 2.85
N PHE A 160 18.84 0.67 1.96
CA PHE A 160 19.74 1.82 1.93
C PHE A 160 19.58 2.70 3.19
N GLU A 161 18.35 3.01 3.60
CA GLU A 161 18.09 3.77 4.84
C GLU A 161 18.71 3.08 6.06
N LEU A 162 18.47 1.79 6.22
CA LEU A 162 19.01 1.00 7.34
C LEU A 162 20.54 0.91 7.28
N GLY A 163 21.11 0.72 6.09
CA GLY A 163 22.56 0.76 5.89
C GLY A 163 23.16 2.10 6.31
N GLY A 164 22.54 3.21 5.89
CA GLY A 164 22.94 4.56 6.29
C GLY A 164 22.87 4.79 7.80
N ALA A 165 21.81 4.31 8.46
CA ALA A 165 21.66 4.41 9.91
C ALA A 165 22.75 3.63 10.66
N VAL A 166 23.10 2.43 10.19
CA VAL A 166 24.21 1.65 10.77
C VAL A 166 25.54 2.39 10.63
N LEU A 167 25.84 2.93 9.44
CA LEU A 167 27.06 3.71 9.20
C LEU A 167 27.13 4.94 10.11
N ALA A 168 26.02 5.66 10.27
CA ALA A 168 25.93 6.81 11.16
C ALA A 168 26.20 6.43 12.63
N ALA A 169 25.61 5.33 13.12
CA ALA A 169 25.84 4.85 14.48
C ALA A 169 27.31 4.49 14.74
N PHE A 170 28.00 3.84 13.80
CA PHE A 170 29.43 3.55 13.95
C PHE A 170 30.27 4.84 14.01
N LYS A 171 29.92 5.85 13.21
CA LYS A 171 30.56 7.17 13.24
C LYS A 171 30.36 7.88 14.58
N GLU A 172 29.14 7.89 15.11
CA GLU A 172 28.83 8.48 16.43
C GLU A 172 29.57 7.79 17.58
N LEU A 173 29.77 6.47 17.48
CA LEU A 173 30.55 5.69 18.44
C LEU A 173 32.07 5.85 18.26
N GLY A 174 32.55 6.60 17.26
CA GLY A 174 33.97 6.78 16.97
C GLY A 174 34.67 5.51 16.50
N ILE A 175 33.92 4.52 15.99
CA ILE A 175 34.46 3.25 15.53
C ILE A 175 34.71 3.33 14.03
N ASP A 176 35.98 3.27 13.62
CA ASP A 176 36.31 3.15 12.21
C ASP A 176 35.93 1.76 11.67
N ILE A 177 35.23 1.78 10.54
CA ILE A 177 34.72 0.62 9.82
C ILE A 177 35.10 0.66 8.34
N SER A 178 35.97 1.58 7.93
CA SER A 178 36.43 1.76 6.55
C SER A 178 36.97 0.46 5.93
N GLU A 179 37.70 -0.33 6.70
CA GLU A 179 38.27 -1.62 6.27
C GLU A 179 37.41 -2.84 6.66
N SER A 180 36.27 -2.63 7.31
CA SER A 180 35.42 -3.72 7.78
C SER A 180 34.50 -4.25 6.68
N THR A 181 34.49 -5.56 6.51
CA THR A 181 33.52 -6.25 5.64
C THR A 181 32.12 -6.25 6.26
N PRO A 182 31.05 -6.37 5.44
CA PRO A 182 29.68 -6.45 5.96
C PRO A 182 29.47 -7.56 7.00
N GLU A 183 30.15 -8.69 6.86
CA GLU A 183 30.04 -9.80 7.82
C GLU A 183 30.72 -9.48 9.15
N GLN A 184 31.87 -8.80 9.11
CA GLN A 184 32.52 -8.30 10.33
C GLN A 184 31.62 -7.29 11.06
N ILE A 185 30.94 -6.40 10.33
CA ILE A 185 29.98 -5.46 10.91
C ILE A 185 28.81 -6.18 11.58
N LYS A 186 28.19 -7.15 10.89
CA LYS A 186 27.12 -7.98 11.47
C LYS A 186 27.59 -8.71 12.72
N ASN A 187 28.78 -9.30 12.69
CA ASN A 187 29.34 -10.03 13.81
C ASN A 187 29.64 -9.11 14.99
N ARG A 188 30.16 -7.89 14.76
CA ARG A 188 30.32 -6.88 15.83
C ARG A 188 28.98 -6.59 16.51
N ILE A 189 27.93 -6.29 15.75
CA ILE A 189 26.59 -6.01 16.28
C ILE A 189 26.05 -7.20 17.09
N LYS A 190 26.11 -8.42 16.51
CA LYS A 190 25.64 -9.65 17.16
C LYS A 190 26.43 -9.94 18.46
N ASN A 191 27.74 -9.81 18.43
CA ASN A 191 28.60 -10.11 19.56
C ASN A 191 28.40 -9.10 20.70
N THR A 192 28.25 -7.82 20.40
CA THR A 192 27.91 -6.80 21.40
C THR A 192 26.58 -7.10 22.08
N LYS A 193 25.54 -7.46 21.30
CA LYS A 193 24.25 -7.87 21.87
C LYS A 193 24.37 -9.12 22.75
N LYS A 194 25.10 -10.13 22.29
CA LYS A 194 25.32 -11.38 23.03
C LYS A 194 26.08 -11.13 24.35
N PHE A 195 27.11 -10.29 24.31
CA PHE A 195 27.85 -9.89 25.50
C PHE A 195 26.95 -9.15 26.49
N HIS A 196 26.20 -8.15 26.03
CA HIS A 196 25.22 -7.43 26.85
C HIS A 196 24.22 -8.39 27.52
N ASP A 197 23.66 -9.35 26.77
CA ASP A 197 22.70 -10.31 27.33
C ASP A 197 23.32 -11.22 28.40
N ASN A 198 24.59 -11.60 28.23
CA ASN A 198 25.33 -12.35 29.23
C ASN A 198 25.61 -11.51 30.48
N VAL A 199 25.98 -10.22 30.32
CA VAL A 199 26.17 -9.29 31.44
C VAL A 199 24.87 -9.12 32.21
N VAL A 200 23.75 -8.90 31.52
CA VAL A 200 22.43 -8.75 32.16
C VAL A 200 22.07 -9.98 32.98
N LYS A 201 22.41 -11.19 32.52
CA LYS A 201 22.18 -12.45 33.26
C LYS A 201 23.17 -12.70 34.40
N SER A 202 24.25 -11.92 34.51
CA SER A 202 25.25 -12.13 35.56
C SER A 202 24.68 -11.85 36.96
N LYS A 203 25.18 -12.57 37.97
CA LYS A 203 24.70 -12.47 39.35
C LYS A 203 24.83 -11.05 39.92
N VAL A 204 25.96 -10.39 39.64
CA VAL A 204 26.20 -9.01 40.11
C VAL A 204 25.22 -8.04 39.46
N TYR A 205 24.99 -8.15 38.14
CA TYR A 205 24.03 -7.28 37.45
C TYR A 205 22.60 -7.49 37.93
N GLN A 206 22.19 -8.75 38.15
CA GLN A 206 20.87 -9.09 38.70
C GLN A 206 20.65 -8.53 40.11
N GLU A 207 21.70 -8.43 40.92
CA GLU A 207 21.61 -7.77 42.22
C GLU A 207 21.44 -6.26 42.05
N VAL A 208 22.23 -5.64 41.15
CA VAL A 208 22.15 -4.20 40.85
C VAL A 208 20.76 -3.79 40.34
N ILE A 209 20.07 -4.63 39.55
CA ILE A 209 18.69 -4.39 39.08
C ILE A 209 17.73 -4.09 40.24
N LYS A 210 17.93 -4.71 41.42
CA LYS A 210 17.03 -4.52 42.57
C LYS A 210 17.11 -3.13 43.19
N TYR A 211 18.21 -2.40 42.95
CA TYR A 211 18.44 -1.07 43.53
C TYR A 211 18.09 0.06 42.57
N LYS A 212 18.16 -0.17 41.25
CA LYS A 212 17.89 0.83 40.21
C LYS A 212 17.16 0.21 39.02
N ASN A 213 16.00 0.80 38.68
CA ASN A 213 15.15 0.32 37.59
C ASN A 213 15.47 1.00 36.24
N ASP A 214 15.89 2.28 36.26
CA ASP A 214 16.29 3.01 35.04
C ASP A 214 17.51 2.37 34.37
N TYR A 215 17.51 2.28 33.04
CA TYR A 215 18.55 1.59 32.27
C TYR A 215 19.92 2.27 32.43
N PHE A 216 19.98 3.60 32.33
CA PHE A 216 21.24 4.34 32.38
C PHE A 216 21.79 4.37 33.80
N GLU A 217 20.95 4.66 34.79
CA GLU A 217 21.36 4.65 36.20
C GLU A 217 21.83 3.27 36.65
N ARG A 218 21.13 2.21 36.24
CA ARG A 218 21.50 0.83 36.57
C ARG A 218 22.85 0.45 35.98
N ASN A 219 23.08 0.77 34.70
CA ASN A 219 24.35 0.47 34.05
C ASN A 219 25.50 1.25 34.71
N GLN A 220 25.28 2.52 35.06
CA GLN A 220 26.26 3.31 35.79
C GLN A 220 26.58 2.69 37.17
N LEU A 221 25.56 2.30 37.94
CA LEU A 221 25.75 1.64 39.23
C LEU A 221 26.49 0.30 39.08
N PHE A 222 26.17 -0.49 38.06
CA PHE A 222 26.87 -1.74 37.79
C PHE A 222 28.37 -1.52 37.56
N ILE A 223 28.75 -0.52 36.76
CA ILE A 223 30.16 -0.17 36.57
C ILE A 223 30.80 0.28 37.88
N GLN A 224 30.14 1.14 38.66
CA GLN A 224 30.66 1.58 39.97
C GLN A 224 30.87 0.42 40.94
N VAL A 225 29.98 -0.58 40.94
CA VAL A 225 30.14 -1.79 41.75
C VAL A 225 31.36 -2.59 41.29
N LEU A 226 31.57 -2.76 39.99
CA LEU A 226 32.75 -3.46 39.47
C LEU A 226 34.06 -2.75 39.84
N GLU A 227 34.10 -1.41 39.70
CA GLU A 227 35.24 -0.61 40.13
C GLU A 227 35.47 -0.70 41.65
N GLY A 228 34.40 -0.67 42.44
CA GLY A 228 34.47 -0.86 43.88
C GLY A 228 35.04 -2.23 44.26
N LEU A 229 34.60 -3.31 43.60
CA LEU A 229 35.14 -4.66 43.81
C LEU A 229 36.64 -4.76 43.50
N HIS A 230 37.13 -3.97 42.53
CA HIS A 230 38.55 -3.90 42.22
C HIS A 230 39.40 -3.30 43.36
N THR A 231 38.82 -2.50 44.25
CA THR A 231 39.55 -1.91 45.39
C THR A 231 39.78 -2.86 46.56
N TRP A 232 39.05 -3.98 46.61
CA TRP A 232 39.18 -4.96 47.70
C TRP A 232 40.44 -5.81 47.52
N LYS A 233 41.13 -6.08 48.63
CA LYS A 233 42.32 -6.94 48.67
C LYS A 233 42.14 -8.11 49.62
N LYS A 234 42.75 -9.24 49.27
CA LYS A 234 42.96 -10.37 50.18
C LYS A 234 44.46 -10.59 50.32
N GLY A 235 45.03 -10.22 51.46
CA GLY A 235 46.47 -10.05 51.59
C GLY A 235 46.94 -8.86 50.74
N GLU A 236 47.96 -9.07 49.91
CA GLU A 236 48.49 -8.02 49.02
C GLU A 236 47.83 -8.00 47.62
N GLU A 237 46.99 -8.99 47.30
CA GLU A 237 46.42 -9.16 45.96
C GLU A 237 44.98 -8.65 45.85
N LEU A 238 44.67 -7.99 44.72
CA LEU A 238 43.35 -7.45 44.41
C LEU A 238 42.34 -8.57 44.12
N LEU A 239 41.12 -8.43 44.62
CA LEU A 239 40.04 -9.41 44.44
C LEU A 239 39.78 -9.73 42.97
N SER A 240 39.80 -8.72 42.10
CA SER A 240 39.62 -8.92 40.66
C SER A 240 40.71 -9.82 40.05
N VAL A 241 41.97 -9.66 40.48
CA VAL A 241 43.09 -10.46 39.98
C VAL A 241 42.95 -11.92 40.44
N ILE A 242 42.57 -12.10 41.70
CA ILE A 242 42.28 -13.42 42.28
C ILE A 242 41.18 -14.13 41.46
N GLU A 243 40.06 -13.45 41.20
CA GLU A 243 38.94 -14.05 40.47
C GLU A 243 39.24 -14.27 38.98
N ILE A 244 40.03 -13.41 38.33
CA ILE A 244 40.52 -13.63 36.96
C ILE A 244 41.39 -14.89 36.90
N LYS A 245 42.35 -15.06 37.82
CA LYS A 245 43.23 -16.25 37.87
C LYS A 245 42.41 -17.54 38.03
N LYS A 246 41.47 -17.56 38.99
CA LYS A 246 40.56 -18.70 39.18
C LYS A 246 39.73 -19.02 37.94
N ALA A 247 39.23 -18.01 37.23
CA ALA A 247 38.44 -18.21 36.02
C ALA A 247 39.30 -18.78 34.87
N LEU A 248 40.55 -18.33 34.74
CA LEU A 248 41.49 -18.86 33.77
C LEU A 248 41.88 -20.33 34.05
N GLU A 249 42.00 -20.71 35.32
CA GLU A 249 42.27 -22.11 35.71
C GLU A 249 41.09 -23.02 35.35
N LYS A 250 39.85 -22.60 35.65
CA LYS A 250 38.64 -23.36 35.30
C LYS A 250 38.37 -23.48 33.80
N GLY A 251 38.87 -22.54 33.00
CA GLY A 251 38.70 -22.55 31.55
C GLY A 251 39.75 -23.38 30.80
N LYS A 252 40.73 -23.96 31.49
CA LYS A 252 41.78 -24.83 30.93
C LYS A 252 41.51 -26.33 31.14
N GLU A 253 40.43 -26.68 31.84
CA GLU A 253 39.85 -28.04 31.91
C GLU A 253 38.77 -28.22 30.85
#